data_AF-A0A960MEX6-F1
#
_entry.id   AF-A0A960MEX6-F1
#
_cell.length_a   1.000
_cell.length_b   1.000
_cell.length_c   1.000
_cell.angle_alpha   90.00
_cell.angle_beta   90.00
_cell.angle_gamma   90.00
#
_symmetry.space_group_name_H-M   'P 1'
#
loop_
_entity.id
_entity.type
_entity.pdbx_description
1 polymer ?
#
loop_
_entity_poly.entity_id
_entity_poly.type
_entity_poly.pdbx_seq_one_letter_code
_entity_poly.pdbx_strand_id
1 'polypeptide(L)' 'IVLELKDKVGVAEAWEVQTRGAEIPAEQTLRNDAVLALISLGYKPADAQKAVAKAAETAPTEATVDLLLRSALKALQ' A
#
# COMPACT_ATOMS: atom_id res chain seq x y z
N ILE A 1 16.45 6.93 -38.80
CA ILE A 1 16.58 7.44 -37.41
C ILE A 1 15.24 8.05 -36.97
N VAL A 2 14.14 7.28 -37.05
CA VAL A 2 12.80 7.67 -36.58
C VAL A 2 12.01 6.39 -36.32
N LEU A 3 12.32 5.62 -35.26
CA LEU A 3 11.40 4.58 -34.77
C LEU A 3 11.68 3.95 -33.40
N GLU A 4 12.23 4.64 -32.40
CA GLU A 4 12.52 3.96 -31.11
C GLU A 4 12.22 4.78 -29.84
N LEU A 5 11.29 5.74 -29.92
CA LEU A 5 10.91 6.57 -28.75
C LEU A 5 9.42 6.49 -28.37
N LYS A 6 8.63 5.57 -28.93
CA LYS A 6 7.19 5.51 -28.66
C LYS A 6 6.73 4.44 -27.65
N ASP A 7 7.58 3.49 -27.27
CA ASP A 7 7.14 2.39 -26.39
C ASP A 7 7.34 2.65 -24.89
N LYS A 8 7.98 3.76 -24.49
CA LYS A 8 8.21 4.10 -23.07
C LYS A 8 7.29 5.17 -22.49
N VAL A 9 6.38 5.73 -23.28
CA VAL A 9 5.50 6.83 -22.81
C VAL A 9 4.11 6.32 -22.40
N GLY A 10 3.78 5.05 -22.67
CA GLY A 10 2.48 4.46 -22.31
C GLY A 10 2.31 4.02 -20.85
N VAL A 11 3.37 4.04 -20.04
CA VAL A 11 3.30 3.59 -18.62
C VAL A 11 3.28 4.77 -17.64
N ALA A 12 3.65 5.97 -18.07
CA ALA A 12 3.59 7.17 -17.22
C ALA A 12 2.15 7.71 -17.10
N GLU A 13 1.34 7.61 -18.17
CA GLU A 13 -0.04 8.11 -18.15
C GLU A 13 -0.97 7.27 -17.25
N ALA A 14 -0.66 5.99 -17.00
CA ALA A 14 -1.41 5.16 -16.04
C ALA A 14 -1.16 5.57 -14.57
N TRP A 15 -0.09 6.32 -14.28
CA TRP A 15 0.19 6.82 -12.94
C TRP A 15 -0.37 8.23 -12.70
N GLU A 16 -0.52 9.04 -13.76
CA GLU A 16 -0.99 10.42 -13.67
C GLU A 16 -2.51 10.56 -13.75
N VAL A 17 -3.22 9.58 -14.35
CA VAL A 17 -4.69 9.61 -14.42
C VAL A 17 -5.38 9.23 -13.10
N GLN A 18 -4.69 8.59 -12.16
CA GLN A 18 -5.26 8.31 -10.82
C GLN A 18 -5.16 9.51 -9.85
N THR A 19 -4.41 10.56 -10.18
CA THR A 19 -4.20 11.71 -9.29
C THR A 19 -5.25 12.82 -9.43
N ARG A 20 -6.18 12.69 -10.40
CA ARG A 20 -7.20 13.71 -10.68
C ARG A 20 -8.59 13.20 -10.29
N GLY A 21 -8.83 13.03 -8.98
CA GLY A 21 -10.19 12.93 -8.43
C GLY A 21 -10.53 11.74 -7.55
N ALA A 22 -9.61 10.79 -7.34
CA ALA A 22 -9.74 9.81 -6.28
C ALA A 22 -8.72 10.17 -5.21
N GLU A 23 -9.14 10.98 -4.23
CA GLU A 23 -8.40 11.09 -2.98
C GLU A 23 -8.31 9.67 -2.43
N ILE A 24 -7.15 9.02 -2.55
CA ILE A 24 -6.94 7.71 -1.94
C ILE A 24 -7.25 7.94 -0.46
N PRO A 25 -8.27 7.27 0.11
CA PRO A 25 -8.63 7.49 1.50
C PRO A 25 -7.37 7.33 2.34
N ALA A 26 -7.11 8.26 3.26
CA ALA A 26 -5.88 8.25 4.06
C ALA A 26 -5.63 6.88 4.72
N GLU A 27 -6.72 6.19 5.11
CA GLU A 27 -6.74 4.83 5.65
C GLU A 27 -6.23 3.77 4.66
N GLN A 28 -6.55 3.90 3.36
CA GLN A 28 -6.08 3.00 2.31
C GLN A 28 -4.58 3.16 2.07
N THR A 29 -4.07 4.39 2.07
CA THR A 29 -2.62 4.68 2.01
C THR A 29 -1.91 4.07 3.22
N LEU A 30 -2.48 4.25 4.41
CA LEU A 30 -1.96 3.69 5.67
C LEU A 30 -1.82 2.16 5.64
N ARG A 31 -2.85 1.47 5.12
CA ARG A 31 -2.83 0.01 4.92
C ARG A 31 -1.75 -0.41 3.93
N ASN A 32 -1.64 0.29 2.80
CA ASN A 32 -0.66 -0.04 1.77
C ASN A 32 0.78 0.12 2.30
N ASP A 33 1.06 1.20 3.03
CA ASP A 33 2.37 1.45 3.64
C ASP A 33 2.72 0.38 4.68
N ALA A 34 1.77 -0.02 5.52
CA ALA A 34 1.98 -1.09 6.50
C ALA A 34 2.25 -2.46 5.82
N VAL A 35 1.55 -2.78 4.73
CA VAL A 35 1.79 -4.02 3.95
C VAL A 35 3.19 -4.00 3.34
N LEU A 36 3.60 -2.89 2.72
CA LEU A 36 4.93 -2.74 2.13
C LEU A 36 6.03 -2.87 3.19
N ALA A 37 5.82 -2.31 4.39
CA ALA A 37 6.74 -2.46 5.51
C ALA A 37 6.88 -3.92 5.94
N LEU A 38 5.78 -4.67 6.09
CA LEU A 38 5.83 -6.10 6.45
C LEU A 38 6.52 -6.96 5.39
N ILE A 39 6.28 -6.68 4.10
CA ILE A 39 6.97 -7.37 3.00
C ILE A 39 8.47 -7.07 3.06
N SER A 40 8.84 -5.82 3.34
CA SER A 40 10.24 -5.40 3.50
C SER A 40 10.93 -6.07 4.70
N LEU A 41 10.17 -6.45 5.74
CA LEU A 41 10.65 -7.24 6.87
C LEU A 41 10.78 -8.74 6.55
N GLY A 42 10.37 -9.19 5.36
CA GLY A 42 10.48 -10.58 4.91
C GLY A 42 9.22 -11.43 5.07
N TYR A 43 8.08 -10.83 5.46
CA TYR A 43 6.80 -11.54 5.51
C TYR A 43 6.23 -11.76 4.10
N LYS A 44 5.50 -12.87 3.92
CA LYS A 44 4.83 -13.16 2.65
C LYS A 44 3.75 -12.11 2.36
N PRO A 45 3.60 -11.63 1.11
CA PRO A 45 2.60 -10.61 0.77
C PRO A 45 1.18 -10.95 1.19
N ALA A 46 0.77 -12.21 1.00
CA ALA A 46 -0.57 -12.68 1.36
C ALA A 46 -0.83 -12.66 2.89
N ASP A 47 0.20 -12.97 3.69
CA ASP A 47 0.09 -12.97 5.15
C ASP A 47 0.12 -11.53 5.69
N ALA A 48 0.97 -10.68 5.11
CA ALA A 48 1.04 -9.25 5.42
C ALA A 48 -0.30 -8.54 5.15
N GLN A 49 -0.92 -8.78 3.99
CA GLN A 49 -2.22 -8.21 3.65
C GLN A 49 -3.32 -8.64 4.64
N LYS A 50 -3.37 -9.92 5.00
CA LYS A 50 -4.34 -10.44 5.98
C LYS A 50 -4.14 -9.84 7.37
N ALA A 51 -2.88 -9.74 7.81
CA ALA A 51 -2.55 -9.19 9.12
C ALA A 51 -2.90 -7.70 9.22
N VAL A 52 -2.63 -6.93 8.17
CA VAL A 52 -2.98 -5.50 8.12
C VAL A 52 -4.48 -5.30 8.01
N ALA A 53 -5.20 -6.13 7.25
CA ALA A 53 -6.66 -6.09 7.20
C ALA A 53 -7.26 -6.32 8.59
N LYS A 54 -6.79 -7.36 9.30
CA LYS A 54 -7.23 -7.67 10.67
C LYS A 54 -6.87 -6.58 11.68
N ALA A 55 -5.68 -5.97 11.53
CA ALA A 55 -5.28 -4.84 12.34
C ALA A 55 -6.17 -3.62 12.09
N ALA A 56 -6.56 -3.36 10.83
CA ALA A 56 -7.42 -2.25 10.46
C ALA A 56 -8.85 -2.37 11.02
N GLU A 57 -9.39 -3.58 11.18
CA GLU A 57 -10.70 -3.82 11.80
C GLU A 57 -10.77 -3.33 13.26
N THR A 58 -9.64 -3.26 13.95
CA THR A 58 -9.53 -2.86 15.35
C THR A 58 -8.80 -1.52 15.53
N ALA A 59 -8.42 -0.89 14.41
CA ALA A 59 -7.68 0.35 14.42
C ALA A 59 -8.60 1.52 14.78
N PRO A 60 -8.17 2.44 15.66
CA PRO A 60 -8.90 3.68 15.90
C PRO A 60 -8.91 4.56 14.63
N THR A 61 -9.89 5.45 14.51
CA THR A 61 -10.08 6.34 13.35
C THR A 61 -8.85 7.21 13.03
N GLU A 62 -7.99 7.45 14.03
CA GLU A 62 -6.73 8.21 13.90
C GLU A 62 -5.49 7.30 13.99
N ALA A 63 -5.60 6.04 13.54
CA ALA A 63 -4.48 5.12 13.57
C ALA A 63 -3.32 5.60 12.69
N THR A 64 -2.09 5.47 13.21
CA THR A 64 -0.85 5.72 12.48
C THR A 64 -0.31 4.44 11.85
N VAL A 65 0.56 4.57 10.84
CA VAL A 65 1.21 3.42 10.19
C VAL A 65 1.96 2.56 11.23
N ASP A 66 2.63 3.18 12.21
CA ASP A 66 3.32 2.47 13.30
C ASP A 66 2.35 1.64 14.16
N LEU A 67 1.19 2.20 14.54
CA LEU A 67 0.19 1.48 15.32
C LEU A 67 -0.36 0.29 14.52
N LEU A 68 -0.69 0.50 13.25
CA LEU A 68 -1.21 -0.54 12.36
C LEU A 68 -0.18 -1.65 12.14
N LEU A 69 1.09 -1.28 11.96
CA LEU A 69 2.20 -2.22 11.78
C LEU A 69 2.43 -3.07 13.04
N ARG A 70 2.41 -2.46 14.23
CA ARG A 70 2.52 -3.19 15.51
C ARG A 70 1.37 -4.17 15.70
N SER A 71 0.14 -3.75 15.41
CA SER A 71 -1.03 -4.61 15.50
C SER A 71 -0.99 -5.75 14.49
N ALA A 72 -0.53 -5.49 13.25
CA ALA A 72 -0.35 -6.51 12.24
C ALA A 72 0.76 -7.52 12.62
N LEU A 73 1.88 -7.06 13.16
CA LEU A 73 2.95 -7.93 13.67
C LEU A 73 2.43 -8.84 14.79
N LYS A 74 1.64 -8.31 15.74
CA LYS A 74 0.99 -9.13 16.78
C LYS A 74 0.03 -10.17 16.21
N ALA A 75 -0.61 -9.90 15.07
CA ALA A 75 -1.50 -10.85 14.41
C ALA A 75 -0.76 -11.95 13.63
N LEU A 76 0.54 -11.77 13.38
CA LEU A 76 1.44 -12.72 12.70
C LEU A 76 2.26 -13.58 13.66
N GLN A 77 2.22 -13.28 14.96
CA GLN A 77 2.83 -14.07 16.04
C GLN A 77 1.81 -15.04 16.62
#